data_AF-A0A2M7YZU5-F1
#
_entry.id   AF-A0A2M7YZU5-F1
#
_cell.length_a   1.000
_cell.length_b   1.000
_cell.length_c   1.000
_cell.angle_alpha   90.00
_cell.angle_beta   90.00
_cell.angle_gamma   90.00
#
_symmetry.space_group_name_H-M   'P 1'
#
loop_
_entity.id
_entity.type
_entity.pdbx_description
1 polymer ?
#
loop_
_entity_poly.entity_id
_entity_poly.type
_entity_poly.pdbx_seq_one_letter_code
_entity_poly.pdbx_strand_id
1 'polypeptide(L)'
;WDKEWMTKGQCLLRLAAEIPGVMIIPMPDYRPKYPKVDPQEAINPNHPNLTIWGNKIEVALFIGIHCHYANLALRMIRMGTNCLTIAFCHDIHEDAMLSAQDLDVPKFSHIISIFRKVRKELGIKLPADGKTISLTGTQSHANQGEKSLSPLACLAEAGEGSA
;
A
#
# COMPACT_ATOMS: atom_id res chain seq x y z
N TRP A 1 -13.47 10.85 12.87
CA TRP A 1 -12.44 10.91 11.82
C TRP A 1 -12.75 12.07 10.88
N ASP A 2 -11.72 12.76 10.39
CA ASP A 2 -11.88 13.87 9.44
C ASP A 2 -12.26 13.35 8.04
N LYS A 3 -13.17 14.04 7.35
CA LYS A 3 -13.70 13.64 6.04
C LYS A 3 -12.62 13.62 4.95
N GLU A 4 -11.65 14.51 5.04
CA GLU A 4 -10.56 14.59 4.07
C GLU A 4 -9.68 13.34 4.12
N TRP A 5 -9.29 12.92 5.32
CA TRP A 5 -8.47 11.71 5.53
C TRP A 5 -9.21 10.45 5.09
N MET A 6 -10.51 10.37 5.38
CA MET A 6 -11.35 9.26 4.90
C MET A 6 -11.33 9.20 3.37
N THR A 7 -11.51 10.34 2.68
CA THR A 7 -11.50 10.39 1.22
C THR A 7 -10.16 9.96 0.63
N LYS A 8 -9.04 10.39 1.24
CA LYS A 8 -7.69 9.94 0.85
C LYS A 8 -7.50 8.42 1.05
N GLY A 9 -8.00 7.87 2.17
CA GLY A 9 -8.02 6.43 2.41
C GLY A 9 -8.84 5.66 1.37
N GLN A 10 -9.98 6.21 0.94
CA GLN A 10 -10.78 5.61 -0.12
C GLN A 10 -10.05 5.60 -1.48
N CYS A 11 -9.27 6.64 -1.78
CA CYS A 11 -8.42 6.68 -2.98
C CYS A 11 -7.37 5.56 -3.00
N LEU A 12 -6.76 5.23 -1.85
CA LEU A 12 -5.86 4.08 -1.73
C LEU A 12 -6.55 2.78 -2.13
N LEU A 13 -7.76 2.53 -1.62
CA LEU A 13 -8.52 1.32 -1.94
C LEU A 13 -8.92 1.27 -3.42
N ARG A 14 -9.27 2.41 -4.02
CA ARG A 14 -9.53 2.50 -5.47
C ARG A 14 -8.29 2.21 -6.31
N LEU A 15 -7.10 2.64 -5.86
CA LEU A 15 -5.84 2.28 -6.51
C LEU A 15 -5.56 0.78 -6.40
N ALA A 16 -5.76 0.19 -5.22
CA ALA A 16 -5.64 -1.24 -4.99
C ALA A 16 -6.60 -2.08 -5.86
N ALA A 17 -7.77 -1.54 -6.22
CA ALA A 17 -8.71 -2.17 -7.14
C ALA A 17 -8.19 -2.30 -8.58
N GLU A 18 -7.21 -1.47 -8.97
CA GLU A 18 -6.65 -1.49 -10.33
C GLU A 18 -5.43 -2.39 -10.47
N ILE A 19 -4.92 -2.99 -9.39
CA ILE A 19 -3.71 -3.82 -9.39
C ILE A 19 -4.04 -5.21 -8.82
N PRO A 20 -3.88 -6.30 -9.59
CA PRO A 20 -4.17 -7.64 -9.07
C PRO A 20 -3.10 -8.09 -8.07
N GLY A 21 -3.52 -8.74 -6.98
CA GLY A 21 -2.61 -9.38 -6.00
C GLY A 21 -1.83 -8.40 -5.13
N VAL A 22 -2.37 -7.20 -4.89
CA VAL A 22 -1.70 -6.18 -4.07
C VAL A 22 -1.79 -6.51 -2.59
N MET A 23 -0.71 -6.32 -1.85
CA MET A 23 -0.70 -6.43 -0.39
C MET A 23 -0.75 -5.04 0.24
N ILE A 24 -1.55 -4.87 1.29
CA ILE A 24 -1.56 -3.67 2.12
C ILE A 24 -0.91 -4.02 3.45
N ILE A 25 0.36 -3.66 3.60
CA ILE A 25 1.16 -3.96 4.78
C ILE A 25 1.38 -2.67 5.58
N PRO A 26 0.88 -2.58 6.83
CA PRO A 26 1.04 -1.38 7.64
C PRO A 26 2.50 -1.16 8.05
N MET A 27 2.90 0.11 8.12
CA MET A 27 4.12 0.53 8.80
C MET A 27 3.73 1.36 10.02
N PRO A 28 3.83 0.80 11.25
CA PRO A 28 3.44 1.53 12.45
C PRO A 28 4.36 2.72 12.72
N ASP A 29 3.79 3.84 13.17
CA ASP A 29 4.53 5.05 13.57
C ASP A 29 5.34 4.90 14.87
N TYR A 30 5.12 3.81 15.62
CA TYR A 30 5.95 3.47 16.77
C TYR A 30 7.09 2.56 16.31
N ARG A 31 8.32 2.87 16.73
CA ARG A 31 9.48 1.98 16.57
C ARG A 31 9.25 0.70 17.37
N PRO A 32 8.92 -0.44 16.74
CA PRO A 32 8.74 -1.66 17.50
C PRO A 32 10.12 -2.11 18.00
N LYS A 33 10.24 -2.52 19.27
CA LYS A 33 11.51 -3.06 19.79
C LYS A 33 11.84 -4.35 19.02
N TYR A 34 12.94 -4.33 18.26
CA TYR A 34 13.52 -5.54 17.66
C TYR A 34 13.71 -6.59 18.77
N PRO A 35 13.33 -7.86 18.58
CA PRO A 35 12.93 -8.55 17.34
C PRO A 35 11.41 -8.84 17.23
N LYS A 36 10.53 -7.98 17.76
CA LYS A 36 9.10 -8.33 17.95
C LYS A 36 8.17 -8.10 16.75
N VAL A 37 8.69 -7.75 15.57
CA VAL A 37 7.85 -7.49 14.38
C VAL A 37 7.90 -8.69 13.48
N ASP A 38 6.73 -9.23 13.13
CA ASP A 38 6.61 -10.21 12.05
C ASP A 38 6.79 -9.50 10.70
N PRO A 39 7.86 -9.80 9.94
CA PRO A 39 8.11 -9.16 8.66
C PRO A 39 7.02 -9.45 7.60
N GLN A 40 6.22 -10.51 7.75
CA GLN A 40 5.11 -10.77 6.84
C GLN A 40 3.92 -9.84 7.05
N GLU A 41 3.81 -9.24 8.24
CA GLU A 41 2.60 -8.54 8.69
C GLU A 41 2.78 -7.02 8.81
N ALA A 42 3.99 -6.56 9.11
CA ALA A 42 4.27 -5.14 9.28
C ALA A 42 5.69 -4.80 8.83
N ILE A 43 5.85 -3.59 8.31
CA ILE A 43 7.18 -3.05 7.96
C ILE A 43 7.81 -2.44 9.20
N ASN A 44 9.02 -2.85 9.54
CA ASN A 44 9.87 -2.15 10.51
C ASN A 44 10.71 -1.11 9.75
N PRO A 45 10.61 0.20 10.05
CA PRO A 45 11.38 1.23 9.34
C PRO A 45 12.90 1.02 9.35
N ASN A 46 13.44 0.35 10.40
CA ASN A 46 14.88 0.09 10.52
C ASN A 46 15.34 -1.16 9.76
N HIS A 47 14.43 -2.13 9.55
CA HIS A 47 14.72 -3.39 8.88
C HIS A 47 13.63 -3.74 7.85
N PRO A 48 13.29 -2.81 6.94
CA PRO A 48 12.19 -3.01 5.99
C PRO A 48 12.52 -4.08 4.96
N ASN A 49 13.82 -4.32 4.71
CA ASN A 49 14.34 -5.37 3.85
C ASN A 49 13.82 -6.76 4.25
N LEU A 50 13.60 -7.01 5.54
CA LEU A 50 13.04 -8.29 6.00
C LEU A 50 11.63 -8.51 5.47
N THR A 51 10.80 -7.46 5.45
CA THR A 51 9.44 -7.51 4.92
C THR A 51 9.44 -7.66 3.39
N ILE A 52 10.34 -6.93 2.72
CA ILE A 52 10.52 -7.03 1.26
C ILE A 52 10.92 -8.46 0.86
N TRP A 53 11.93 -9.04 1.53
CA TRP A 53 12.38 -10.40 1.24
C TRP A 53 11.36 -11.47 1.64
N GLY A 54 10.77 -11.35 2.83
CA GLY A 54 9.83 -12.32 3.37
C GLY A 54 8.57 -12.49 2.53
N ASN A 55 8.09 -11.40 1.93
CA ASN A 55 6.92 -11.39 1.06
C ASN A 55 7.24 -11.37 -0.44
N LYS A 56 8.53 -11.37 -0.81
CA LYS A 56 9.01 -11.29 -2.20
C LYS A 56 8.44 -10.08 -2.96
N ILE A 57 8.50 -8.90 -2.32
CA ILE A 57 7.96 -7.67 -2.88
C ILE A 57 8.92 -7.11 -3.94
N GLU A 58 8.44 -7.03 -5.18
CA GLU A 58 9.21 -6.45 -6.29
C GLU A 58 8.97 -4.94 -6.44
N VAL A 59 7.77 -4.46 -6.08
CA VAL A 59 7.40 -3.04 -6.14
C VAL A 59 6.71 -2.64 -4.83
N ALA A 60 7.20 -1.58 -4.18
CA ALA A 60 6.65 -1.06 -2.94
C ALA A 60 6.17 0.38 -3.09
N LEU A 61 4.88 0.61 -2.79
CA LEU A 61 4.27 1.93 -2.79
C LEU A 61 4.13 2.42 -1.34
N PHE A 62 4.84 3.48 -1.00
CA PHE A 62 4.80 4.13 0.31
C PHE A 62 3.73 5.22 0.31
N ILE A 63 2.62 4.98 1.01
CA ILE A 63 1.44 5.87 0.98
C ILE A 63 0.99 6.17 2.41
N GLY A 64 0.85 7.45 2.76
CA GLY A 64 0.32 7.86 4.06
C GLY A 64 1.23 7.54 5.24
N ILE A 65 2.54 7.54 5.01
CA ILE A 65 3.58 7.21 5.99
C ILE A 65 4.25 8.50 6.47
N HIS A 66 4.59 8.57 7.76
CA HIS A 66 5.36 9.68 8.30
C HIS A 66 6.74 9.82 7.63
N CYS A 67 7.07 11.01 7.11
CA CYS A 67 8.20 11.23 6.20
C CYS A 67 9.54 10.73 6.77
N HIS A 68 9.77 10.95 8.08
CA HIS A 68 10.98 10.50 8.75
C HIS A 68 11.19 8.98 8.63
N TYR A 69 10.13 8.19 8.80
CA TYR A 69 10.21 6.73 8.71
C TYR A 69 10.27 6.24 7.26
N ALA A 70 9.56 6.90 6.35
CA ALA A 70 9.67 6.63 4.93
C ALA A 70 11.12 6.76 4.46
N ASN A 71 11.80 7.88 4.75
CA ASN A 71 13.21 8.08 4.35
C ASN A 71 14.13 7.00 4.92
N LEU A 72 13.99 6.67 6.20
CA LEU A 72 14.79 5.61 6.81
C LEU A 72 14.57 4.26 6.12
N ALA A 73 13.30 3.90 5.90
CA ALA A 73 12.96 2.64 5.27
C ALA A 73 13.46 2.58 3.81
N LEU A 74 13.25 3.64 3.04
CA LEU A 74 13.66 3.73 1.63
C LEU A 74 15.17 3.57 1.47
N ARG A 75 15.99 4.19 2.32
CA ARG A 75 17.46 4.00 2.33
C ARG A 75 17.84 2.54 2.49
N MET A 76 17.22 1.87 3.47
CA MET A 76 17.51 0.45 3.74
C MET A 76 17.06 -0.47 2.61
N ILE A 77 15.90 -0.20 2.00
CA ILE A 77 15.41 -0.96 0.84
C ILE A 77 16.32 -0.76 -0.36
N ARG A 78 16.75 0.48 -0.64
CA ARG A 78 17.63 0.82 -1.75
C ARG A 78 19.03 0.19 -1.63
N MET A 79 19.55 0.08 -0.41
CA MET A 79 20.85 -0.56 -0.16
C MET A 79 20.76 -2.09 -0.11
N GLY A 80 19.62 -2.65 0.34
CA GLY A 80 19.49 -4.07 0.66
C GLY A 80 18.69 -4.90 -0.34
N THR A 81 17.99 -4.29 -1.29
CA THR A 81 17.02 -5.02 -2.13
C THR A 81 16.96 -4.45 -3.55
N ASN A 82 16.41 -5.24 -4.48
CA ASN A 82 16.10 -4.78 -5.85
C ASN A 82 14.64 -4.30 -5.98
N CYS A 83 13.96 -3.98 -4.87
CA CYS A 83 12.58 -3.54 -4.90
C CYS A 83 12.47 -2.13 -5.48
N LEU A 84 11.58 -1.95 -6.47
CA LEU A 84 11.22 -0.65 -7.02
C LEU A 84 10.39 0.12 -5.98
N THR A 85 10.95 1.20 -5.46
CA THR A 85 10.28 2.01 -4.44
C THR A 85 9.64 3.26 -5.03
N ILE A 86 8.36 3.44 -4.71
CA ILE A 86 7.57 4.61 -5.10
C ILE A 86 7.03 5.27 -3.84
N ALA A 87 7.27 6.56 -3.65
CA ALA A 87 6.79 7.32 -2.51
C ALA A 87 5.72 8.34 -2.89
N PHE A 88 4.56 8.24 -2.23
CA PHE A 88 3.43 9.14 -2.36
C PHE A 88 3.22 9.85 -1.02
N CYS A 89 3.77 11.05 -0.91
CA CYS A 89 3.78 11.80 0.34
C CYS A 89 3.56 13.29 0.10
N HIS A 90 3.45 14.06 1.19
CA HIS A 90 3.41 15.51 1.13
C HIS A 90 4.78 16.10 0.76
N ASP A 91 5.87 15.41 1.12
CA ASP A 91 7.24 15.82 0.82
C ASP A 91 7.89 14.90 -0.22
N ILE A 92 9.01 15.33 -0.77
CA ILE A 92 9.82 14.53 -1.70
C ILE A 92 10.69 13.56 -0.91
N HIS A 93 10.68 12.30 -1.32
CA HIS A 93 11.57 11.27 -0.80
C HIS A 93 12.69 10.99 -1.80
N GLU A 94 13.87 11.56 -1.55
CA GLU A 94 15.09 11.45 -2.38
C GLU A 94 15.57 9.99 -2.57
N ASP A 95 15.28 9.14 -1.59
CA ASP A 95 15.70 7.75 -1.58
C ASP A 95 14.73 6.83 -2.34
N ALA A 96 13.52 7.30 -2.66
CA ALA A 96 12.61 6.57 -3.53
C ALA A 96 13.06 6.66 -4.99
N MET A 97 12.83 5.59 -5.77
CA MET A 97 13.12 5.61 -7.21
C MET A 97 12.14 6.50 -7.98
N LEU A 98 10.90 6.62 -7.48
CA LEU A 98 9.90 7.56 -7.96
C LEU A 98 9.23 8.24 -6.76
N SER A 99 9.08 9.56 -6.81
CA SER A 99 8.37 10.33 -5.78
C SER A 99 7.29 11.20 -6.42
N ALA A 100 6.07 11.16 -5.86
CA ALA A 100 5.00 12.09 -6.20
C ALA A 100 4.59 12.89 -4.97
N GLN A 101 4.74 14.21 -5.07
CA GLN A 101 4.51 15.16 -3.97
C GLN A 101 3.07 15.67 -3.94
N ASP A 102 2.63 16.08 -2.75
CA ASP A 102 1.37 16.77 -2.49
C ASP A 102 0.17 15.98 -3.00
N LEU A 103 0.08 14.72 -2.57
CA LEU A 103 -0.94 13.82 -3.08
C LEU A 103 -2.33 14.16 -2.53
N ASP A 104 -3.11 14.81 -3.36
CA ASP A 104 -4.51 15.14 -3.14
C ASP A 104 -5.44 14.18 -3.90
N VAL A 105 -6.75 14.28 -3.63
CA VAL A 105 -7.77 13.42 -4.24
C VAL A 105 -7.78 13.52 -5.78
N PRO A 106 -7.66 14.71 -6.40
CA PRO A 106 -7.48 14.84 -7.84
C PRO A 106 -6.24 14.12 -8.40
N LYS A 107 -5.05 14.29 -7.80
CA LYS A 107 -3.83 13.60 -8.26
C LYS A 107 -3.94 12.09 -8.12
N PHE A 108 -4.51 11.61 -7.02
CA PHE A 108 -4.81 10.18 -6.86
C PHE A 108 -5.70 9.67 -8.00
N SER A 109 -6.76 10.41 -8.33
CA SER A 109 -7.68 10.04 -9.40
C SER A 109 -6.98 10.00 -10.76
N HIS A 110 -6.06 10.92 -11.00
CA HIS A 110 -5.22 10.92 -12.21
C HIS A 110 -4.27 9.71 -12.24
N ILE A 111 -3.59 9.41 -11.14
CA ILE A 111 -2.72 8.22 -11.03
C ILE A 111 -3.52 6.94 -11.29
N ILE A 112 -4.70 6.79 -10.67
CA ILE A 112 -5.58 5.64 -10.89
C ILE A 112 -5.95 5.52 -12.38
N SER A 113 -6.19 6.63 -13.07
CA SER A 113 -6.48 6.62 -14.51
C SER A 113 -5.29 6.13 -15.36
N ILE A 114 -4.07 6.48 -14.96
CA ILE A 114 -2.82 6.01 -15.59
C ILE A 114 -2.68 4.50 -15.37
N PHE A 115 -2.80 4.02 -14.13
CA PHE A 115 -2.74 2.59 -13.83
C PHE A 115 -3.78 1.80 -14.64
N ARG A 116 -5.02 2.30 -14.71
CA ARG A 116 -6.08 1.69 -15.52
C ARG A 116 -5.76 1.64 -17.01
N LYS A 117 -5.18 2.72 -17.56
CA LYS A 117 -4.77 2.79 -18.97
C LYS A 117 -3.67 1.79 -19.26
N VAL A 118 -2.58 1.82 -18.48
CA VAL A 118 -1.43 0.91 -18.63
C VAL A 118 -1.86 -0.55 -18.45
N ARG A 119 -2.72 -0.84 -17.47
CA ARG A 119 -3.28 -2.19 -17.27
C ARG A 119 -3.99 -2.72 -18.52
N LYS A 120 -4.79 -1.87 -19.18
CA LYS A 120 -5.50 -2.22 -20.42
C LYS A 120 -4.52 -2.42 -21.58
N GLU A 121 -3.52 -1.55 -21.71
CA GLU A 121 -2.48 -1.65 -22.75
C GLU A 121 -1.64 -2.93 -22.60
N LEU A 122 -1.33 -3.33 -21.36
CA LEU A 122 -0.59 -4.56 -21.06
C LEU A 122 -1.48 -5.82 -21.05
N GLY A 123 -2.80 -5.70 -21.23
CA GLY A 123 -3.72 -6.84 -21.23
C GLY A 123 -3.87 -7.56 -19.89
N ILE A 124 -3.52 -6.90 -18.78
CA ILE A 124 -3.57 -7.50 -17.44
C ILE A 124 -5.04 -7.61 -16.98
N LYS A 125 -5.49 -8.84 -16.74
CA LYS A 125 -6.85 -9.14 -16.29
C LYS A 125 -6.97 -8.99 -14.77
N LEU A 126 -8.07 -8.39 -14.33
CA LEU A 126 -8.45 -8.39 -12.92
C LEU A 126 -9.26 -9.65 -12.59
N PRO A 127 -9.23 -10.12 -11.33
CA PRO A 127 -10.10 -11.20 -10.87
C PRO A 127 -11.58 -10.86 -11.10
N ALA A 128 -12.37 -11.84 -11.54
CA ALA A 128 -13.80 -11.65 -11.81
C ALA A 128 -14.57 -11.22 -10.55
N ASP A 129 -14.14 -11.72 -9.38
CA ASP A 129 -14.75 -11.43 -8.08
C ASP A 129 -14.33 -10.07 -7.49
N GLY A 130 -13.49 -9.31 -8.20
CA GLY A 130 -12.96 -8.02 -7.74
C GLY A 130 -11.99 -8.12 -6.55
N LYS A 131 -11.65 -9.33 -6.10
CA LYS A 131 -10.74 -9.60 -4.97
C LYS A 131 -9.27 -9.35 -5.38
N THR A 132 -8.86 -8.09 -5.40
CA THR A 132 -7.50 -7.70 -5.82
C THR A 132 -6.50 -7.62 -4.67
N ILE A 133 -6.96 -7.46 -3.42
CA ILE A 133 -6.08 -7.41 -2.26
C ILE A 133 -5.76 -8.83 -1.81
N SER A 134 -4.47 -9.16 -1.67
CA SER A 134 -3.99 -10.37 -1.02
C SER A 134 -3.72 -10.11 0.46
N LEU A 135 -4.31 -10.95 1.31
CA LEU A 135 -4.16 -10.85 2.76
C LEU A 135 -2.92 -11.62 3.24
N THR A 136 -2.25 -11.05 4.24
CA THR A 136 -1.21 -11.74 5.00
C THR A 136 -1.81 -12.83 5.90
N GLY A 137 -0.99 -13.62 6.59
CA GLY A 137 -1.47 -14.74 7.40
C GLY A 137 -2.39 -14.29 8.54
N THR A 138 -1.99 -13.24 9.26
CA THR A 138 -2.75 -12.67 10.37
C THR A 138 -4.00 -11.95 9.87
N GLN A 139 -3.89 -11.21 8.77
CA GLN A 139 -5.05 -10.56 8.14
C GLN A 139 -6.07 -11.61 7.68
N SER A 140 -5.62 -12.72 7.11
CA SER A 140 -6.49 -13.83 6.71
C SER A 140 -7.20 -14.44 7.91
N HIS A 141 -6.49 -14.68 9.02
CA HIS A 141 -7.07 -15.19 10.25
C HIS A 141 -8.15 -14.25 10.82
N ALA A 142 -7.89 -12.94 10.82
CA ALA A 142 -8.85 -11.92 11.26
C ALA A 142 -10.10 -11.85 10.35
N ASN A 143 -9.96 -12.21 9.07
CA ASN A 143 -11.04 -12.24 8.08
C ASN A 143 -11.57 -13.65 7.82
N GLN A 144 -11.71 -14.46 8.88
CA GLN A 144 -12.35 -15.80 8.83
C GLN A 144 -11.68 -16.78 7.85
N GLY A 145 -10.38 -16.63 7.60
CA GLY A 145 -9.60 -17.47 6.69
C GLY A 145 -9.68 -17.06 5.22
N GLU A 146 -10.31 -15.94 4.90
CA GLU A 146 -10.25 -15.39 3.53
C GLU A 146 -8.81 -15.02 3.17
N LYS A 147 -8.39 -15.35 1.94
CA LYS A 147 -7.03 -15.04 1.45
C LYS A 147 -6.94 -13.75 0.64
N SER A 148 -8.09 -13.24 0.22
CA SER A 148 -8.16 -12.07 -0.65
C SER A 148 -9.47 -11.33 -0.48
N LEU A 149 -9.43 -9.99 -0.56
CA LEU A 149 -10.59 -9.13 -0.40
C LEU A 149 -10.80 -8.20 -1.61
N SER A 150 -12.05 -7.80 -1.80
CA SER A 150 -12.40 -6.76 -2.76
C SER A 150 -12.29 -5.38 -2.10
N PRO A 151 -11.35 -4.52 -2.52
CA PRO A 151 -11.23 -3.18 -1.96
C PRO A 151 -12.49 -2.33 -2.14
N LEU A 152 -13.25 -2.58 -3.21
CA LEU A 152 -14.48 -1.84 -3.50
C LEU A 152 -15.65 -2.30 -2.61
N ALA A 153 -15.68 -3.57 -2.21
CA ALA A 153 -16.66 -4.04 -1.22
C ALA A 153 -16.46 -3.34 0.13
N CYS A 154 -15.20 -3.18 0.57
CA CYS A 154 -14.87 -2.42 1.77
C CYS A 154 -15.32 -0.95 1.69
N LEU A 155 -15.32 -0.35 0.49
CA LEU A 155 -15.82 1.02 0.28
C LEU A 155 -17.35 1.10 0.36
N ALA A 156 -18.06 0.08 -0.15
CA ALA A 156 -19.51 0.02 -0.10
C ALA A 156 -20.01 -0.08 1.34
N GLU A 157 -19.40 -0.96 2.13
CA GLU A 157 -19.70 -1.11 3.57
C GLU A 157 -19.41 0.19 4.35
N ALA A 158 -18.35 0.91 4.01
CA ALA A 158 -18.04 2.20 4.62
C ALA A 158 -18.99 3.33 4.20
N GLY A 159 -19.70 3.18 3.08
CA GLY A 159 -20.68 4.14 2.55
C GLY A 159 -22.09 4.00 3.13
N GLU A 160 -22.43 2.85 3.71
CA GLU A 160 -23.74 2.60 4.35
C GLU A 160 -23.82 3.08 5.81
N GLY A 161 -22.71 3.56 6.39
CA GLY A 161 -22.62 4.01 7.78
C GLY A 161 -22.77 5.52 8.03
N SER A 162 -23.18 6.32 7.04
CA SER A 162 -23.29 7.78 7.21
C SER A 162 -24.51 8.36 6.49
N ALA A 163 -25.69 8.15 7.09
CA ALA A 163 -26.86 9.01 6.94
C ALA A 163 -27.18 9.64 8.30
#